data_AF-W7UW42-F1
#
_entry.id   AF-W7UW42-F1
#
_cell.length_a   1.000
_cell.length_b   1.000
_cell.length_c   1.000
_cell.angle_alpha   90.00
_cell.angle_beta   90.00
_cell.angle_gamma   90.00
#
_symmetry.space_group_name_H-M   'P 1'
#
loop_
_entity.id
_entity.type
_entity.pdbx_description
1 polymer ?
#
loop_
_entity_poly.entity_id
_entity_poly.type
_entity_poly.pdbx_seq_one_letter_code
_entity_poly.pdbx_strand_id
1 'polypeptide(L)'
;MRNNTGRSFLKFREGPLSGLLITVISLFCQWAVWFVYEKINYAWGFTLVTPLVLCIMYHFVQLDGGREGSFSRRFFFIFSVLVPLLLGVILTGIMLLAAPEISVFSPDAEYRGTVREIIAIYAGRFVFTSLYLLVFAAFDALIRKKRK
;
A
#
# COMPACT_ATOMS: atom_id res chain seq x y z
N MET A 1 22.46 12.03 -37.86
CA MET A 1 21.27 12.56 -37.16
C MET A 1 20.83 11.54 -36.13
N ARG A 2 21.09 11.81 -34.85
CA ARG A 2 20.75 10.92 -33.73
C ARG A 2 19.36 11.34 -33.26
N ASN A 3 18.34 10.54 -33.53
CA ASN A 3 16.98 10.78 -33.07
C ASN A 3 16.97 10.82 -31.55
N ASN A 4 17.01 12.03 -30.99
CA ASN A 4 16.64 12.30 -29.62
C ASN A 4 15.11 12.21 -29.56
N THR A 5 14.58 10.99 -29.51
CA THR A 5 13.27 10.75 -28.92
C THR A 5 13.40 11.11 -27.44
N GLY A 6 13.19 12.39 -27.16
CA GLY A 6 13.00 12.91 -25.81
C GLY A 6 11.82 12.16 -25.22
N ARG A 7 12.11 11.07 -24.49
CA ARG A 7 11.16 10.52 -23.54
C ARG A 7 10.93 11.63 -22.53
N SER A 8 9.85 12.37 -22.74
CA SER A 8 9.23 13.21 -21.74
C SER A 8 8.76 12.27 -20.63
N PHE A 9 9.70 11.79 -19.81
CA PHE A 9 9.37 11.26 -18.51
C PHE A 9 8.80 12.46 -17.76
N LEU A 10 7.51 12.37 -17.43
CA LEU A 10 6.81 13.36 -16.61
C LEU A 10 7.68 13.64 -15.38
N LYS A 11 8.35 14.80 -15.38
CA LYS A 11 9.15 15.27 -14.25
C LYS A 11 8.17 15.72 -13.19
N PHE A 12 7.64 14.77 -12.42
CA PHE A 12 6.78 15.12 -11.32
C PHE A 12 7.61 15.72 -10.19
N ARG A 13 7.31 16.97 -9.85
CA ARG A 13 7.99 17.68 -8.77
C ARG A 13 7.39 17.25 -7.44
N GLU A 14 8.22 17.02 -6.41
CA GLU A 14 7.74 16.78 -5.05
C GLU A 14 6.77 17.90 -4.64
N GLY A 15 5.54 17.52 -4.30
CA GLY A 15 4.47 18.46 -3.99
C GLY A 15 3.25 17.76 -3.43
N PRO A 16 2.33 18.50 -2.78
CA PRO A 16 1.18 17.93 -2.08
C PRO A 16 0.26 17.13 -3.00
N LEU A 17 0.04 17.59 -4.23
CA LEU A 17 -0.78 16.88 -5.23
C LEU A 17 -0.16 15.54 -5.63
N SER A 18 1.15 15.50 -5.82
CA SER A 18 1.86 14.25 -6.15
C SER A 18 1.83 13.27 -4.98
N GLY A 19 1.97 13.75 -3.74
CA GLY A 19 1.84 12.92 -2.54
C GLY A 19 0.42 12.34 -2.39
N LEU A 20 -0.61 13.15 -2.61
CA LEU A 20 -2.00 12.71 -2.61
C LEU A 20 -2.25 11.64 -3.69
N LEU A 21 -1.76 11.87 -4.91
CA LEU A 21 -1.89 10.91 -6.00
C LEU A 21 -1.21 9.58 -5.68
N ILE A 22 0.01 9.60 -5.14
CA ILE A 22 0.73 8.39 -4.69
C ILE A 22 -0.08 7.65 -3.63
N THR A 23 -0.68 8.37 -2.69
CA THR A 23 -1.50 7.78 -1.62
C THR A 23 -2.74 7.09 -2.19
N VAL A 24 -3.48 7.77 -3.07
CA VAL A 24 -4.69 7.23 -3.70
C VAL A 24 -4.36 5.99 -4.53
N ILE A 25 -3.29 6.05 -5.33
CA ILE A 25 -2.83 4.90 -6.13
C ILE A 25 -2.43 3.74 -5.21
N SER A 26 -1.71 4.01 -4.12
CA SER A 26 -1.35 2.96 -3.16
C SER A 26 -2.57 2.29 -2.54
N LEU A 27 -3.54 3.07 -2.05
CA LEU A 27 -4.79 2.54 -1.50
C LEU A 27 -5.58 1.74 -2.53
N PHE A 28 -5.64 2.20 -3.77
CA PHE A 28 -6.29 1.49 -4.87
C PHE A 28 -5.58 0.17 -5.19
N CYS A 29 -4.24 0.16 -5.25
CA CYS A 29 -3.48 -1.07 -5.45
C CYS A 29 -3.72 -2.05 -4.30
N GLN A 30 -3.66 -1.60 -3.05
CA GLN A 30 -3.97 -2.44 -1.89
C GLN A 30 -5.39 -3.02 -2.00
N TRP A 31 -6.38 -2.19 -2.30
CA TRP A 31 -7.77 -2.61 -2.48
C TRP A 31 -7.91 -3.64 -3.60
N ALA A 32 -7.34 -3.36 -4.77
CA ALA A 32 -7.47 -4.20 -5.96
C ALA A 32 -6.88 -5.59 -5.72
N VAL A 33 -5.72 -5.68 -5.06
CA VAL A 33 -5.13 -6.97 -4.76
C VAL A 33 -6.03 -7.72 -3.76
N TRP A 34 -6.49 -7.10 -2.68
CA TRP A 34 -7.42 -7.77 -1.75
C TRP A 34 -8.75 -8.18 -2.38
N PHE A 35 -9.30 -7.35 -3.26
CA PHE A 35 -10.54 -7.63 -3.99
C PHE A 35 -10.41 -8.84 -4.91
N VAL A 36 -9.32 -8.93 -5.68
CA VAL A 36 -9.07 -10.08 -6.56
C VAL A 36 -8.91 -11.36 -5.73
N TYR A 37 -8.18 -11.31 -4.61
CA TYR A 37 -7.99 -12.48 -3.74
C TYR A 37 -9.29 -12.96 -3.12
N GLU A 38 -10.18 -12.04 -2.73
CA GLU A 38 -11.52 -12.36 -2.23
C GLU A 38 -12.35 -13.07 -3.31
N LYS A 39 -12.28 -12.64 -4.58
CA LYS A 39 -13.03 -13.27 -5.67
C LYS A 39 -12.55 -14.66 -6.07
N ILE A 40 -11.31 -15.02 -5.76
CA ILE A 40 -10.75 -16.33 -6.10
C ILE A 40 -10.90 -17.33 -4.92
N ASN A 41 -11.48 -16.92 -3.78
CA ASN A 41 -11.65 -17.77 -2.58
C ASN A 41 -10.35 -18.45 -2.11
N TYR A 42 -9.22 -17.73 -2.15
CA TYR A 42 -7.94 -18.28 -1.74
C TYR A 42 -7.88 -18.53 -0.23
N ALA A 43 -7.16 -19.60 0.17
CA ALA A 43 -6.90 -19.91 1.57
C ALA A 43 -6.17 -18.76 2.29
N TRP A 44 -6.47 -18.56 3.57
CA TRP A 44 -5.94 -17.47 4.40
C TRP A 44 -4.41 -17.34 4.34
N GLY A 45 -3.65 -18.42 4.18
CA GLY A 45 -2.18 -18.37 4.05
C GLY A 45 -1.67 -17.60 2.83
N PHE A 46 -2.47 -17.49 1.76
CA PHE A 46 -2.14 -16.70 0.58
C PHE A 46 -2.35 -15.20 0.77
N THR A 47 -3.04 -14.78 1.84
CA THR A 47 -3.15 -13.35 2.21
C THR A 47 -1.79 -12.73 2.54
N LEU A 48 -0.76 -13.55 2.81
CA LEU A 48 0.61 -13.11 3.02
C LEU A 48 1.37 -12.86 1.71
N VAL A 49 0.89 -13.41 0.58
CA VAL A 49 1.49 -13.21 -0.75
C VAL A 49 1.07 -11.85 -1.33
N THR A 50 -0.14 -11.42 -1.00
CA THR A 50 -0.75 -10.12 -1.34
C THR A 50 0.16 -8.92 -1.01
N PRO A 51 0.65 -8.74 0.23
CA PRO A 51 1.59 -7.67 0.56
C PRO A 51 2.99 -7.88 -0.03
N LEU A 52 3.44 -9.13 -0.26
CA LEU A 52 4.76 -9.39 -0.87
C LEU A 52 4.84 -8.88 -2.32
N VAL A 53 3.78 -9.05 -3.11
CA VAL A 53 3.71 -8.48 -4.46
C VAL A 53 3.82 -6.95 -4.41
N LEU A 54 3.12 -6.31 -3.48
CA LEU A 54 3.18 -4.86 -3.29
C LEU A 54 4.57 -4.41 -2.80
N CYS A 55 5.22 -5.17 -1.94
CA CYS A 55 6.60 -4.93 -1.51
C CYS A 55 7.60 -4.96 -2.68
N ILE A 56 7.45 -5.94 -3.58
CA ILE A 56 8.29 -6.07 -4.78
C ILE A 56 8.04 -4.90 -5.74
N MET A 57 6.77 -4.56 -6.01
CA MET A 57 6.42 -3.40 -6.82
C MET A 57 6.99 -2.11 -6.23
N TYR A 58 6.87 -1.95 -4.91
CA TYR A 58 7.44 -0.83 -4.17
C TYR A 58 8.97 -0.74 -4.34
N HIS A 59 9.67 -1.87 -4.22
CA HIS A 59 11.13 -1.94 -4.41
C HIS A 59 11.55 -1.51 -5.82
N PHE A 60 10.87 -2.00 -6.85
CA PHE A 60 11.16 -1.63 -8.24
C PHE A 60 10.89 -0.15 -8.50
N VAL A 61 9.74 0.38 -8.05
CA VAL A 61 9.42 1.81 -8.19
C VAL A 61 10.45 2.68 -7.46
N GLN A 62 10.95 2.26 -6.29
CA GLN A 62 12.02 2.99 -5.60
C GLN A 62 13.40 2.88 -6.28
N LEU A 63 13.69 1.75 -6.95
CA LEU A 63 14.93 1.58 -7.70
C LEU A 63 14.96 2.54 -8.89
N ASP A 64 13.89 2.56 -9.67
CA ASP A 64 13.75 3.43 -10.85
C ASP A 64 13.64 4.90 -10.43
N GLY A 65 12.81 5.18 -9.42
CA GLY A 65 12.66 6.50 -8.83
C GLY A 65 13.94 7.08 -8.22
N GLY A 66 14.87 6.24 -7.78
CA GLY A 66 16.12 6.68 -7.15
C GLY A 66 17.36 6.71 -8.06
N ARG A 67 17.33 6.06 -9.23
CA ARG A 67 18.43 6.09 -10.21
C ARG A 67 18.28 7.22 -11.24
N GLU A 68 17.05 7.48 -11.68
CA GLU A 68 16.74 8.52 -12.69
C GLU A 68 15.49 9.35 -12.35
N GLY A 69 14.86 9.11 -11.19
CA GLY A 69 13.50 9.58 -10.93
C GLY A 69 13.35 11.00 -10.36
N SER A 70 12.11 11.46 -10.43
CA SER A 70 11.71 12.83 -10.11
C SER A 70 11.43 13.10 -8.61
N PHE A 71 11.45 12.06 -7.77
CA PHE A 71 11.11 12.12 -6.34
C PHE A 71 12.12 11.39 -5.45
N SER A 72 12.27 11.85 -4.21
CA SER A 72 13.04 11.16 -3.17
C SER A 72 12.35 9.87 -2.71
N ARG A 73 13.15 8.85 -2.39
CA ARG A 73 12.65 7.56 -1.86
C ARG A 73 11.86 7.73 -0.56
N ARG A 74 12.24 8.71 0.28
CA ARG A 74 11.54 9.04 1.53
C ARG A 74 10.15 9.61 1.26
N PHE A 75 10.04 10.54 0.32
CA PHE A 75 8.76 11.11 -0.08
C PHE A 75 7.81 10.01 -0.56
N PHE A 76 8.27 9.15 -1.46
CA PHE A 76 7.46 8.04 -1.95
C PHE A 76 7.04 7.08 -0.82
N PHE A 77 7.94 6.73 0.11
CA PHE A 77 7.63 5.91 1.29
C PHE A 77 6.52 6.48 2.15
N ILE A 78 6.59 7.78 2.47
CA ILE A 78 5.61 8.41 3.34
C ILE A 78 4.21 8.27 2.74
N PHE A 79 4.04 8.65 1.47
CA PHE A 79 2.72 8.70 0.85
C PHE A 79 2.18 7.34 0.39
N SER A 80 3.03 6.37 0.08
CA SER A 80 2.57 5.04 -0.35
C SER A 80 2.47 4.01 0.78
N VAL A 81 3.12 4.24 1.93
CA VAL A 81 3.15 3.28 3.05
C VAL A 81 2.64 3.89 4.35
N LEU A 82 3.29 4.96 4.85
CA LEU A 82 2.95 5.53 6.16
C LEU A 82 1.56 6.18 6.18
N VAL A 83 1.21 6.95 5.16
CA VAL A 83 -0.11 7.60 5.10
C VAL A 83 -1.24 6.56 4.99
N PRO A 84 -1.17 5.54 4.10
CA PRO A 84 -2.12 4.43 4.10
C PRO A 84 -2.19 3.67 5.43
N LEU A 85 -1.06 3.44 6.11
CA LEU A 85 -1.03 2.80 7.43
C LEU A 85 -1.82 3.61 8.45
N LEU A 86 -1.51 4.92 8.56
CA LEU A 86 -2.18 5.82 9.50
C LEU A 86 -3.68 5.90 9.20
N LEU A 87 -4.05 6.00 7.92
CA LEU A 87 -5.44 6.01 7.51
C LEU A 87 -6.15 4.71 7.90
N GLY A 88 -5.53 3.55 7.65
CA GLY A 88 -6.05 2.25 8.06
C GLY A 88 -6.25 2.16 9.57
N VAL A 89 -5.25 2.55 10.36
CA VAL A 89 -5.32 2.54 11.84
C VAL A 89 -6.43 3.46 12.36
N ILE A 90 -6.54 4.68 11.82
CA ILE A 90 -7.57 5.64 12.22
C ILE A 90 -8.96 5.10 11.88
N LEU A 91 -9.16 4.58 10.65
CA LEU A 91 -10.44 4.02 10.23
C LEU A 91 -10.82 2.79 11.06
N THR A 92 -9.87 1.90 11.33
CA THR A 92 -10.08 0.77 12.23
C THR A 92 -10.48 1.23 13.63
N GLY A 93 -9.78 2.23 14.19
CA GLY A 93 -10.13 2.79 15.50
C GLY A 93 -11.53 3.41 15.52
N ILE A 94 -11.91 4.17 14.48
CA ILE A 94 -13.25 4.72 14.34
C ILE A 94 -14.30 3.61 14.29
N MET A 95 -14.06 2.54 13.54
CA MET A 95 -15.02 1.42 13.43
C MET A 95 -15.16 0.65 14.74
N LEU A 96 -14.06 0.41 15.46
CA LEU A 96 -14.10 -0.23 16.78
C LEU A 96 -14.87 0.61 17.82
N LEU A 97 -14.82 1.94 17.73
CA LEU A 97 -15.55 2.83 18.63
C LEU A 97 -17.02 3.01 18.22
N ALA A 98 -17.31 3.05 16.92
CA ALA A 98 -18.66 3.32 16.40
C ALA A 98 -19.54 2.07 16.29
N ALA A 99 -18.94 0.89 16.15
CA ALA A 99 -19.61 -0.39 15.98
C ALA A 99 -18.72 -1.54 16.51
N PRO A 100 -18.53 -1.66 17.84
CA PRO A 100 -17.63 -2.64 18.46
C PRO A 100 -17.99 -4.10 18.17
N GLU A 101 -19.23 -4.37 17.80
CA GLU A 101 -19.73 -5.67 17.38
C GLU A 101 -19.23 -6.12 15.99
N ILE A 102 -18.71 -5.21 15.17
CA ILE A 102 -18.18 -5.55 13.85
C ILE A 102 -16.80 -6.16 14.02
N SER A 103 -16.67 -7.42 13.65
CA SER A 103 -15.38 -8.09 13.59
C SER A 103 -14.53 -7.52 12.45
N VAL A 104 -13.55 -6.70 12.82
CA VAL A 104 -12.58 -6.09 11.89
C VAL A 104 -11.53 -7.11 11.41
N PHE A 105 -11.26 -8.15 12.20
CA PHE A 105 -10.11 -9.04 12.02
C PHE A 105 -10.45 -10.53 11.89
N SER A 106 -11.67 -10.98 12.23
CA SER A 106 -12.08 -12.37 12.01
C SER A 106 -12.55 -12.55 10.56
N PRO A 107 -11.92 -13.45 9.78
CA PRO A 107 -12.38 -13.81 8.44
C PRO A 107 -13.72 -14.57 8.45
N ASP A 108 -14.05 -15.22 9.56
CA ASP A 108 -15.20 -16.12 9.72
C ASP A 108 -16.41 -15.46 10.39
N ALA A 109 -16.32 -14.16 10.72
CA ALA A 109 -17.45 -13.44 11.32
C ALA A 109 -18.60 -13.26 10.33
N GLU A 110 -19.82 -13.34 10.85
CA GLU A 110 -21.06 -13.30 10.10
C GLU A 110 -21.17 -12.02 9.25
N TYR A 111 -20.89 -12.14 7.96
CA TYR A 111 -20.81 -11.02 7.03
C TYR A 111 -22.23 -10.64 6.59
N ARG A 112 -22.78 -9.55 7.15
CA ARG A 112 -24.14 -9.10 6.78
C ARG A 112 -24.17 -8.28 5.49
N GLY A 113 -23.01 -7.95 4.93
CA GLY A 113 -22.87 -7.23 3.66
C GLY A 113 -23.13 -5.73 3.77
N THR A 114 -23.10 -5.17 4.99
CA THR A 114 -23.31 -3.74 5.20
C THR A 114 -22.09 -2.93 4.79
N VAL A 115 -22.31 -1.68 4.36
CA VAL A 115 -21.23 -0.76 3.97
C VAL A 115 -20.19 -0.59 5.10
N ARG A 116 -20.62 -0.64 6.37
CA ARG A 116 -19.73 -0.53 7.53
C ARG A 116 -18.80 -1.73 7.69
N GLU A 117 -19.30 -2.95 7.50
CA GLU A 117 -18.49 -4.17 7.56
C GLU A 117 -17.43 -4.17 6.44
N ILE A 118 -17.80 -3.75 5.23
CA ILE A 118 -16.86 -3.62 4.10
C ILE A 118 -15.75 -2.63 4.46
N ILE A 119 -16.10 -1.44 4.98
CA ILE A 119 -15.11 -0.43 5.37
C ILE A 119 -14.20 -0.98 6.47
N ALA A 120 -14.75 -1.64 7.49
CA ALA A 120 -13.97 -2.22 8.58
C ALA A 120 -12.96 -3.26 8.07
N ILE A 121 -13.40 -4.16 7.18
CA ILE A 121 -12.57 -5.24 6.65
C ILE A 121 -11.45 -4.72 5.77
N TYR A 122 -11.75 -3.77 4.87
CA TYR A 122 -10.71 -3.16 4.05
C TYR A 122 -9.78 -2.26 4.87
N ALA A 123 -10.24 -1.60 5.93
CA ALA A 123 -9.38 -0.88 6.86
C ALA A 123 -8.38 -1.82 7.55
N GLY A 124 -8.85 -2.96 8.07
CA GLY A 124 -7.99 -4.00 8.66
C GLY A 124 -6.97 -4.54 7.65
N ARG A 125 -7.41 -4.82 6.41
CA ARG A 125 -6.53 -5.26 5.31
C ARG A 125 -5.47 -4.22 4.95
N PHE A 126 -5.80 -2.93 4.96
CA PHE A 126 -4.83 -1.84 4.75
C PHE A 126 -3.81 -1.75 5.89
N VAL A 127 -4.23 -1.95 7.14
CA VAL A 127 -3.32 -2.03 8.29
C VAL A 127 -2.34 -3.19 8.11
N PHE A 128 -2.83 -4.40 7.84
CA PHE A 128 -1.97 -5.56 7.59
C PHE A 128 -0.98 -5.31 6.47
N THR A 129 -1.47 -4.83 5.31
CA THR A 129 -0.63 -4.61 4.13
C THR A 129 0.45 -3.57 4.39
N SER A 130 0.10 -2.48 5.08
CA SER A 130 1.03 -1.38 5.34
C SER A 130 2.06 -1.74 6.41
N LEU A 131 1.72 -2.57 7.40
CA LEU A 131 2.68 -3.14 8.34
C LEU A 131 3.70 -4.05 7.63
N TYR A 132 3.23 -4.90 6.71
CA TYR A 132 4.13 -5.71 5.88
C TYR A 132 5.09 -4.85 5.05
N LEU A 133 4.57 -3.80 4.39
CA LEU A 133 5.39 -2.86 3.63
C LEU A 133 6.42 -2.14 4.51
N LEU A 134 6.06 -1.82 5.75
CA LEU A 134 6.97 -1.19 6.71
C LEU A 134 8.12 -2.13 7.12
N VAL A 135 7.80 -3.39 7.43
CA VAL A 135 8.81 -4.43 7.73
C VAL A 135 9.72 -4.65 6.53
N PHE A 136 9.14 -4.79 5.34
CA PHE A 136 9.91 -4.98 4.11
C PHE A 136 10.81 -3.77 3.79
N ALA A 137 10.30 -2.55 3.94
CA ALA A 137 11.09 -1.34 3.72
C ALA A 137 12.28 -1.24 4.69
N ALA A 138 12.12 -1.70 5.94
CA ALA A 138 13.23 -1.81 6.89
C ALA A 138 14.29 -2.81 6.39
N PHE A 139 13.89 -4.00 5.94
CA PHE A 139 14.81 -4.98 5.34
C PHE A 139 15.49 -4.45 4.08
N ASP A 140 14.76 -3.80 3.16
CA ASP A 140 15.32 -3.21 1.95
C ASP A 140 16.37 -2.13 2.26
N ALA A 141 16.09 -1.27 3.24
CA ALA A 141 17.02 -0.26 3.70
C ALA A 141 18.31 -0.87 4.27
N LEU A 142 18.20 -1.95 5.05
CA LEU A 142 19.35 -2.68 5.60
C LEU A 142 20.20 -3.33 4.51
N ILE A 143 19.58 -3.99 3.54
CA ILE A 143 20.27 -4.65 2.42
C ILE A 143 21.00 -3.62 1.55
N ARG A 144 20.37 -2.48 1.25
CA ARG A 144 20.99 -1.41 0.46
C ARG A 144 22.14 -0.73 1.19
N LYS A 145 22.06 -0.58 2.52
CA LYS A 145 23.15 -0.02 3.33
C LYS A 145 24.40 -0.91 3.32
N LYS A 146 24.24 -2.24 3.20
CA LYS A 146 25.37 -3.19 3.07
C LYS A 146 26.04 -3.19 1.68
N ARG A 147 25.42 -2.62 0.65
CA ARG A 147 25.94 -2.56 -0.72
C ARG A 147 26.53 -1.21 -1.12
N LYS A 148 26.58 -0.24 -0.20
CA LYS A 148 27.33 1.02 -0.34
C LYS A 148 28.61 0.92 0.45
#